data_AF-A0A6P4DL24-F1
#
_entry.id   AF-A0A6P4DL24-F1
#
_cell.length_a   1.000
_cell.length_b   1.000
_cell.length_c   1.000
_cell.angle_alpha   90.00
_cell.angle_beta   90.00
_cell.angle_gamma   90.00
#
_symmetry.space_group_name_H-M   'P 1'
#
loop_
_entity.id
_entity.type
_entity.pdbx_description
1 polymer ?
#
loop_
_entity_poly.entity_id
_entity_poly.type
_entity_poly.pdbx_seq_one_letter_code
_entity_poly.pdbx_strand_id
1 'polypeptide(L)'
;MSAEIRLRGDIVLNVASSGIASLLLPSGRMAHSRFKIPLNITEDSVCNIKPGSPQAMLLLKAKLIIWDEAPMVSRYCYEALDKCLGDIMRCSPTYSKDLPFGGKVVVLGGDFRQILPVIPRGSRQDIVHSTVNSSYLWKFCQVLKLTKNMRLSVGTTASDQDEIEQFGEWLLKVGDGLIGDNMDGESEICLPGDIVIPSSD
;
A
#
# COMPACT_ATOMS: atom_id res chain seq x y z
N MET A 1 -14.80 -0.66 -7.78
CA MET A 1 -14.93 0.37 -6.74
C MET A 1 -14.65 1.78 -7.26
N SER A 2 -13.41 2.11 -7.68
CA SER A 2 -13.07 3.47 -8.17
C SER A 2 -13.94 3.93 -9.36
N ALA A 3 -14.17 3.07 -10.35
CA ALA A 3 -15.01 3.39 -11.52
C ALA A 3 -16.46 3.72 -11.14
N GLU A 4 -17.08 2.93 -10.25
CA GLU A 4 -18.46 3.14 -9.79
C GLU A 4 -18.66 4.49 -9.09
N ILE A 5 -17.70 4.89 -8.25
CA ILE A 5 -17.76 6.19 -7.56
C ILE A 5 -17.59 7.34 -8.58
N ARG A 6 -16.67 7.18 -9.53
CA ARG A 6 -16.46 8.19 -10.60
C ARG A 6 -17.66 8.31 -11.53
N LEU A 7 -18.38 7.22 -11.80
CA LEU A 7 -19.63 7.24 -12.58
C LEU A 7 -20.72 8.09 -11.92
N ARG A 8 -20.73 8.18 -10.58
CA ARG A 8 -21.63 9.06 -9.82
C ARG A 8 -21.20 10.53 -9.80
N GLY A 9 -20.12 10.88 -10.52
CA GLY A 9 -19.54 12.22 -10.55
C GLY A 9 -18.64 12.55 -9.35
N ASP A 10 -18.39 11.58 -8.46
CA ASP A 10 -17.56 11.78 -7.28
C ASP A 10 -16.06 11.66 -7.59
N ILE A 11 -15.24 12.37 -6.80
CA ILE A 11 -13.80 12.40 -7.00
C ILE A 11 -13.13 11.28 -6.19
N VAL A 12 -12.38 10.44 -6.89
CA VAL A 12 -11.49 9.42 -6.31
C VAL A 12 -10.05 9.78 -6.62
N LEU A 13 -9.19 9.78 -5.59
CA LEU A 13 -7.76 9.99 -5.73
C LEU A 13 -7.03 8.65 -5.66
N ASN A 14 -6.59 8.16 -6.81
CA ASN A 14 -5.73 7.00 -6.90
C ASN A 14 -4.26 7.46 -6.74
N VAL A 15 -3.57 6.93 -5.74
CA VAL A 15 -2.15 7.17 -5.50
C VAL A 15 -1.42 5.86 -5.29
N ALA A 16 -0.11 5.89 -5.50
CA ALA A 16 0.76 4.77 -5.17
C ALA A 16 2.03 5.25 -4.47
N SER A 17 2.67 4.35 -3.73
CA SER A 17 3.95 4.61 -3.06
C SER A 17 5.12 4.77 -4.03
N SER A 18 5.11 4.05 -5.16
CA SER A 18 6.14 4.10 -6.20
C SER A 18 5.64 4.78 -7.48
N GLY A 19 6.57 5.37 -8.24
CA GLY A 19 6.29 5.98 -9.53
C GLY A 19 5.76 4.95 -10.54
N ILE A 20 6.37 3.77 -10.60
CA ILE A 20 5.98 2.69 -11.52
C ILE A 20 4.56 2.19 -11.18
N ALA A 21 4.29 1.92 -9.90
CA ALA A 21 2.97 1.49 -9.45
C ALA A 21 1.88 2.53 -9.78
N SER A 22 2.21 3.83 -9.70
CA SER A 22 1.24 4.89 -10.02
C SER A 22 0.81 4.91 -11.49
N LEU A 23 1.63 4.39 -12.41
CA LEU A 23 1.30 4.29 -13.84
C LEU A 23 0.25 3.20 -14.12
N LEU A 24 0.16 2.20 -13.25
CA LEU A 24 -0.81 1.11 -13.37
C LEU A 24 -2.21 1.52 -12.89
N LEU A 25 -2.30 2.62 -12.14
CA LEU A 25 -3.55 3.16 -11.64
C LEU A 25 -4.16 4.16 -12.63
N PRO A 26 -5.48 4.07 -12.93
CA PRO A 26 -6.16 5.06 -13.76
C PRO A 26 -6.05 6.47 -13.17
N SER A 27 -5.44 7.39 -13.93
CA SER A 27 -5.14 8.76 -13.46
C SER A 27 -4.29 8.79 -12.18
N GLY A 28 -3.48 7.74 -11.95
CA GLY A 28 -2.65 7.59 -10.78
C GLY A 28 -1.56 8.64 -10.67
N ARG A 29 -1.14 8.92 -9.44
CA ARG A 29 0.01 9.79 -9.14
C ARG A 29 0.71 9.29 -7.89
N MET A 30 2.03 9.39 -7.83
CA MET A 30 2.78 9.09 -6.62
C MET A 30 2.26 9.90 -5.42
N ALA A 31 2.15 9.25 -4.26
CA ALA A 31 1.63 9.86 -3.03
C ALA A 31 2.40 11.13 -2.63
N HIS A 32 3.73 11.11 -2.70
CA HIS A 32 4.57 12.29 -2.45
C HIS A 32 4.18 13.49 -3.30
N SER A 33 3.90 13.29 -4.59
CA SER A 33 3.49 14.37 -5.50
C SER A 33 2.05 14.82 -5.27
N ARG A 34 1.14 13.86 -5.00
CA ARG A 34 -0.29 14.12 -4.77
C ARG A 34 -0.56 14.82 -3.43
N PHE A 35 0.25 14.58 -2.42
CA PHE A 35 0.04 15.13 -1.09
C PHE A 35 1.15 16.11 -0.68
N LYS A 36 2.17 16.34 -1.51
CA LYS A 36 3.32 17.18 -1.17
C LYS A 36 4.01 16.71 0.13
N ILE A 37 4.10 15.39 0.30
CA ILE A 37 4.78 14.77 1.44
C ILE A 37 6.29 15.02 1.28
N PRO A 38 6.97 15.57 2.31
CA PRO A 38 8.41 15.74 2.31
C PRO A 38 9.15 14.43 2.01
N LEU A 39 10.29 14.49 1.31
CA LEU A 39 11.12 13.31 1.07
C LEU A 39 11.81 12.84 2.35
N ASN A 40 12.30 13.79 3.15
CA ASN A 40 12.83 13.52 4.48
C ASN A 40 11.67 13.60 5.48
N ILE A 41 11.08 12.45 5.78
CA ILE A 41 9.92 12.34 6.66
C ILE A 41 10.35 11.99 8.09
N THR A 42 9.76 12.70 9.05
CA THR A 42 9.93 12.53 10.50
C THR A 42 8.56 12.50 11.16
N GLU A 43 8.50 12.19 12.46
CA GLU A 43 7.25 12.18 13.24
C GLU A 43 6.50 13.53 13.21
N ASP A 44 7.24 14.64 13.24
CA ASP A 44 6.68 16.00 13.20
C ASP A 44 6.39 16.52 11.79
N SER A 45 6.70 15.72 10.76
CA SER A 45 6.49 16.15 9.39
C SER A 45 5.01 16.31 9.06
N VAL A 46 4.73 17.29 8.19
CA VAL A 46 3.40 17.56 7.65
C VAL A 46 3.48 17.69 6.13
N CYS A 47 2.35 17.46 5.47
CA CYS A 47 2.24 17.67 4.03
C CYS A 47 2.32 19.17 3.70
N ASN A 48 3.13 19.54 2.70
CA ASN A 48 3.31 20.94 2.28
C ASN A 48 2.17 21.42 1.37
N ILE A 49 0.94 21.40 1.88
CA ILE A 49 -0.26 21.85 1.18
C ILE A 49 -0.78 23.13 1.84
N LYS A 50 -0.81 24.23 1.08
CA LYS A 50 -1.36 25.49 1.57
C LYS A 50 -2.90 25.40 1.67
N PRO A 51 -3.52 25.85 2.77
CA PRO A 51 -4.97 26.01 2.86
C PRO A 51 -5.50 26.87 1.70
N GLY A 52 -6.67 26.52 1.16
CA GLY A 52 -7.29 27.23 0.04
C GLY A 52 -6.59 27.04 -1.33
N SER A 53 -5.47 26.32 -1.40
CA SER A 53 -4.85 25.99 -2.68
C SER A 53 -5.75 25.08 -3.53
N PRO A 54 -5.59 25.05 -4.87
CA PRO A 54 -6.34 24.12 -5.73
C PRO A 54 -6.20 22.65 -5.30
N GLN A 55 -5.04 22.29 -4.74
CA GLN A 55 -4.77 20.95 -4.25
C GLN A 55 -5.52 20.65 -2.94
N ALA A 56 -5.60 21.62 -2.02
CA ALA A 56 -6.44 21.49 -0.82
C ALA A 56 -7.93 21.37 -1.19
N MET A 57 -8.40 22.16 -2.16
CA MET A 57 -9.78 22.08 -2.66
C MET A 57 -10.09 20.73 -3.31
N LEU A 58 -9.12 20.14 -4.02
CA LEU A 58 -9.25 18.80 -4.57
C LEU A 58 -9.41 17.75 -3.46
N LEU A 59 -8.58 17.83 -2.40
CA LEU A 59 -8.66 16.91 -1.27
C LEU A 59 -9.97 17.07 -0.50
N LEU A 60 -10.44 18.30 -0.32
CA LEU A 60 -11.73 18.60 0.30
C LEU A 60 -12.88 17.95 -0.46
N LYS A 61 -12.88 18.01 -1.79
CA LYS A 61 -13.93 17.42 -2.65
C LYS A 61 -13.79 15.92 -2.88
N ALA A 62 -12.60 15.35 -2.69
CA ALA A 62 -12.38 13.90 -2.85
C ALA A 62 -13.21 13.11 -1.84
N LYS A 63 -13.95 12.09 -2.30
CA LYS A 63 -14.70 11.19 -1.40
C LYS A 63 -13.89 9.97 -0.97
N LEU A 64 -12.96 9.54 -1.81
CA LEU A 64 -12.17 8.34 -1.60
C LEU A 64 -10.71 8.59 -2.01
N ILE A 65 -9.80 8.10 -1.18
CA ILE A 65 -8.37 7.99 -1.50
C ILE A 65 -8.04 6.51 -1.55
N ILE A 66 -7.48 6.05 -2.66
CA ILE A 66 -6.94 4.69 -2.81
C ILE A 66 -5.43 4.82 -2.88
N TRP A 67 -4.72 4.16 -1.98
CA TRP A 67 -3.28 4.17 -1.91
C TRP A 67 -2.73 2.77 -2.15
N ASP A 68 -2.12 2.56 -3.31
CA ASP A 68 -1.54 1.29 -3.72
C ASP A 68 -0.06 1.18 -3.29
N GLU A 69 0.40 -0.05 -3.07
CA GLU A 69 1.71 -0.36 -2.49
C GLU A 69 1.96 0.34 -1.13
N ALA A 70 0.92 0.41 -0.31
CA ALA A 70 0.94 1.08 0.98
C ALA A 70 2.03 0.54 1.95
N PRO A 71 2.31 -0.77 2.05
CA PRO A 71 3.32 -1.27 2.99
C PRO A 71 4.75 -0.75 2.73
N MET A 72 5.05 -0.26 1.52
CA MET A 72 6.39 0.18 1.13
C MET A 72 6.83 1.52 1.71
N VAL A 73 5.94 2.32 2.30
CA VAL A 73 6.25 3.67 2.81
C VAL A 73 6.20 3.72 4.33
N SER A 74 7.04 4.60 4.89
CA SER A 74 7.09 4.85 6.33
C SER A 74 5.72 5.32 6.86
N ARG A 75 5.38 4.89 8.07
CA ARG A 75 4.17 5.30 8.80
C ARG A 75 4.00 6.81 8.87
N TYR A 76 5.11 7.55 8.95
CA TYR A 76 5.10 9.01 9.04
C TYR A 76 4.48 9.67 7.80
N CYS A 77 4.51 9.01 6.63
CA CYS A 77 3.81 9.51 5.44
C CYS A 77 2.28 9.53 5.64
N TYR A 78 1.73 8.51 6.30
CA TYR A 78 0.30 8.42 6.61
C TYR A 78 -0.08 9.41 7.71
N GLU A 79 0.73 9.52 8.74
CA GLU A 79 0.49 10.44 9.86
C GLU A 79 0.59 11.92 9.41
N ALA A 80 1.55 12.24 8.54
CA ALA A 80 1.64 13.56 7.92
C ALA A 80 0.42 13.88 7.04
N LEU A 81 -0.14 12.87 6.34
CA LEU A 81 -1.37 13.02 5.57
C LEU A 81 -2.59 13.18 6.49
N ASP A 82 -2.67 12.41 7.57
CA ASP A 82 -3.73 12.49 8.58
C ASP A 82 -3.81 13.89 9.19
N LYS A 83 -2.69 14.41 9.70
CA LYS A 83 -2.59 15.77 10.23
C LYS A 83 -3.05 16.81 9.19
N CYS A 84 -2.58 16.69 7.95
CA CYS A 84 -2.93 17.61 6.87
C CYS A 84 -4.41 17.57 6.48
N LEU A 85 -4.99 16.37 6.35
CA LEU A 85 -6.42 16.22 6.06
C LEU A 85 -7.27 16.66 7.24
N GLY A 86 -6.84 16.43 8.48
CA GLY A 86 -7.47 16.96 9.67
C GLY A 86 -7.61 18.48 9.62
N ASP A 87 -6.59 19.19 9.14
CA ASP A 87 -6.62 20.65 8.97
C ASP A 87 -7.46 21.11 7.78
N ILE A 88 -7.31 20.47 6.60
CA ILE A 88 -8.09 20.81 5.39
C ILE A 88 -9.58 20.57 5.62
N MET A 89 -9.93 19.48 6.31
CA MET A 89 -11.30 19.06 6.51
C MET A 89 -12.04 19.89 7.55
N ARG A 90 -11.40 20.71 8.39
CA ARG A 90 -12.09 21.53 9.41
C ARG A 90 -13.20 22.42 8.83
N CYS A 91 -13.08 22.80 7.56
CA CYS A 91 -14.08 23.60 6.84
C CYS A 91 -15.20 22.76 6.19
N SER A 92 -15.14 21.42 6.29
CA SER A 92 -16.12 20.50 5.73
C SER A 92 -17.23 20.21 6.73
N PRO A 93 -18.51 20.14 6.31
CA PRO A 93 -19.61 19.69 7.17
C PRO A 93 -19.47 18.21 7.59
N THR A 94 -18.67 17.43 6.87
CA THR A 94 -18.42 16.01 7.17
C THR A 94 -17.20 15.79 8.07
N TYR A 95 -16.62 16.86 8.63
CA TYR A 95 -15.45 16.75 9.48
C TYR A 95 -15.78 15.99 10.76
N SER A 96 -14.87 15.11 11.16
CA SER A 96 -14.86 14.51 12.47
C SER A 96 -13.44 14.53 13.02
N LYS A 97 -13.28 15.10 14.22
CA LYS A 97 -11.98 15.15 14.92
C LYS A 97 -11.57 13.79 15.48
N ASP A 98 -12.55 12.93 15.75
CA ASP A 98 -12.33 11.61 16.36
C ASP A 98 -12.00 10.52 15.32
N LEU A 99 -12.15 10.85 14.03
CA LEU A 99 -11.84 9.94 12.93
C LEU A 99 -10.52 10.32 12.24
N PRO A 100 -9.73 9.33 11.80
CA PRO A 100 -8.54 9.59 11.01
C PRO A 100 -8.90 10.28 9.68
N PHE A 101 -7.90 10.95 9.11
CA PHE A 101 -7.94 11.70 7.86
C PHE A 101 -9.07 12.74 7.80
N GLY A 102 -9.45 13.32 8.95
CA GLY A 102 -10.55 14.26 9.08
C GLY A 102 -11.90 13.69 8.62
N GLY A 103 -12.09 12.36 8.74
CA GLY A 103 -13.28 11.64 8.31
C GLY A 103 -13.27 11.19 6.84
N LYS A 104 -12.15 11.36 6.11
CA LYS A 104 -12.03 10.84 4.74
C LYS A 104 -11.87 9.33 4.73
N VAL A 105 -12.47 8.69 3.73
CA VAL A 105 -12.26 7.27 3.47
C VAL A 105 -10.94 7.09 2.71
N VAL A 106 -10.03 6.33 3.32
CA VAL A 106 -8.73 5.95 2.75
C VAL A 106 -8.67 4.43 2.68
N VAL A 107 -8.40 3.91 1.48
CA VAL A 107 -8.20 2.48 1.23
C VAL A 107 -6.73 2.26 0.95
N LEU A 108 -6.06 1.51 1.82
CA LEU A 108 -4.67 1.10 1.65
C LEU A 108 -4.64 -0.28 1.00
N GLY A 109 -4.02 -0.35 -0.18
CA GLY A 109 -3.79 -1.58 -0.94
C GLY A 109 -2.30 -1.92 -0.96
N GLY A 110 -2.00 -3.20 -1.03
CA GLY A 110 -0.63 -3.71 -1.10
C GLY A 110 -0.53 -5.07 -0.42
N ASP A 111 0.65 -5.67 -0.52
CA ASP A 111 0.94 -6.97 0.07
C ASP A 111 2.07 -6.83 1.09
N PHE A 112 1.78 -7.19 2.35
CA PHE A 112 2.73 -7.11 3.45
C PHE A 112 3.83 -8.18 3.37
N ARG A 113 3.68 -9.17 2.49
CA ARG A 113 4.74 -10.16 2.17
C ARG A 113 5.79 -9.62 1.21
N GLN A 114 5.56 -8.44 0.63
CA GLN A 114 6.51 -7.77 -0.24
C GLN A 114 7.47 -6.89 0.57
N ILE A 115 7.92 -5.79 -0.03
CA ILE A 115 9.00 -4.97 0.49
C ILE A 115 8.46 -4.06 1.61
N LEU A 116 9.07 -4.17 2.80
CA LEU A 116 8.87 -3.26 3.92
C LEU A 116 9.49 -1.87 3.64
N PRO A 117 9.16 -0.83 4.42
CA PRO A 117 9.73 0.49 4.20
C PRO A 117 11.27 0.46 4.27
N VAL A 118 11.91 1.08 3.28
CA VAL A 118 13.37 1.12 3.18
C VAL A 118 13.91 2.22 4.10
N ILE A 119 14.60 1.83 5.18
CA ILE A 119 15.30 2.74 6.09
C ILE A 119 16.81 2.58 5.88
N PRO A 120 17.49 3.52 5.19
CA PRO A 120 18.93 3.42 4.93
C PRO A 120 19.71 3.31 6.25
N ARG A 121 20.53 2.26 6.37
CA ARG A 121 21.32 1.95 7.58
C ARG A 121 20.46 1.72 8.84
N GLY A 122 19.16 1.46 8.68
CA GLY A 122 18.27 1.12 9.78
C GLY A 122 18.45 -0.32 10.25
N SER A 123 18.20 -0.55 11.53
CA SER A 123 18.08 -1.88 12.11
C SER A 123 16.75 -2.54 11.73
N ARG A 124 16.60 -3.85 12.00
CA ARG A 124 15.32 -4.55 11.86
C ARG A 124 14.21 -3.89 12.68
N GLN A 125 14.54 -3.42 13.89
CA GLN A 125 13.62 -2.71 14.77
C GLN A 125 13.16 -1.40 14.14
N ASP A 126 14.06 -0.64 13.52
CA ASP A 126 13.72 0.62 12.85
C ASP A 126 12.77 0.39 11.67
N ILE A 127 13.00 -0.67 10.89
CA ILE A 127 12.11 -1.05 9.79
C ILE A 127 10.72 -1.39 10.32
N VAL A 128 10.60 -2.25 11.33
CA VAL A 128 9.31 -2.63 11.94
C VAL A 128 8.60 -1.40 12.53
N HIS A 129 9.34 -0.53 13.21
CA HIS A 129 8.80 0.72 13.77
C HIS A 129 8.30 1.69 12.70
N SER A 130 8.92 1.67 11.51
CA SER A 130 8.50 2.48 10.38
C SER A 130 7.27 1.93 9.64
N THR A 131 6.83 0.70 9.90
CA THR A 131 5.65 0.13 9.23
C THR A 131 4.34 0.79 9.66
N VAL A 132 3.35 0.77 8.77
CA VAL A 132 2.00 1.33 9.05
C VAL A 132 1.34 0.68 10.28
N ASN A 133 1.64 -0.59 10.58
CA ASN A 133 1.10 -1.31 11.72
C ASN A 133 1.55 -0.70 13.06
N SER A 134 2.70 -0.02 13.06
CA SER A 134 3.26 0.69 14.21
C SER A 134 2.69 2.11 14.35
N SER A 135 1.80 2.56 13.47
CA SER A 135 1.16 3.87 13.54
C SER A 135 -0.02 3.89 14.51
N TYR A 136 -0.31 5.04 15.11
CA TYR A 136 -1.55 5.25 15.85
C TYR A 136 -2.81 5.10 14.98
N LEU A 137 -2.66 5.21 13.65
CA LEU A 137 -3.74 5.05 12.68
C LEU A 137 -4.20 3.60 12.55
N TRP A 138 -3.34 2.62 12.85
CA TRP A 138 -3.62 1.21 12.62
C TRP A 138 -4.84 0.71 13.38
N LYS A 139 -5.12 1.25 14.57
CA LYS A 139 -6.30 0.90 15.37
C LYS A 139 -7.64 1.22 14.70
N PHE A 140 -7.63 2.10 13.68
CA PHE A 140 -8.81 2.46 12.89
C PHE A 140 -8.90 1.67 11.57
N CYS A 141 -7.87 0.89 11.23
CA CYS A 141 -7.83 0.13 10.00
C CYS A 141 -8.67 -1.15 10.11
N GLN A 142 -9.57 -1.35 9.16
CA GLN A 142 -10.23 -2.63 8.93
C GLN A 142 -9.44 -3.42 7.89
N VAL A 143 -8.90 -4.58 8.27
CA VAL A 143 -8.13 -5.43 7.37
C VAL A 143 -9.07 -6.30 6.53
N LEU A 144 -8.99 -6.15 5.21
CA LEU A 144 -9.69 -6.99 4.24
C LEU A 144 -8.65 -7.82 3.49
N LYS A 145 -8.85 -9.15 3.44
CA LYS A 145 -7.93 -10.08 2.78
C LYS A 145 -8.53 -10.59 1.48
N LEU A 146 -7.80 -10.45 0.39
CA LEU A 146 -8.12 -11.09 -0.89
C LEU A 146 -7.44 -12.46 -0.92
N THR A 147 -8.20 -13.52 -1.23
CA THR A 147 -7.70 -14.90 -1.22
C THR A 147 -7.55 -15.49 -2.63
N LYS A 148 -8.25 -14.94 -3.62
CA LYS A 148 -8.22 -15.44 -4.99
C LYS A 148 -7.12 -14.75 -5.79
N ASN A 149 -6.09 -15.50 -6.19
CA ASN A 149 -5.04 -15.02 -7.07
C ASN A 149 -5.53 -15.04 -8.53
N MET A 150 -5.89 -13.87 -9.05
CA MET A 150 -6.38 -13.76 -10.43
C MET A 150 -5.26 -13.86 -11.48
N ARG A 151 -4.00 -13.59 -11.11
CA ARG A 151 -2.85 -13.66 -12.04
C ARG A 151 -2.59 -15.09 -12.48
N LEU A 152 -2.75 -16.04 -11.55
CA LEU A 152 -2.61 -17.47 -11.82
C LEU A 152 -3.79 -18.07 -12.62
N SER A 153 -4.90 -17.34 -12.76
CA SER A 153 -6.10 -17.82 -13.46
C SER A 153 -6.20 -17.40 -14.94
N VAL A 154 -5.24 -16.64 -15.46
CA VAL A 154 -5.29 -16.14 -16.84
C VAL A 154 -4.63 -17.16 -17.78
N GLY A 155 -5.42 -17.69 -18.72
CA GLY A 155 -4.91 -18.54 -19.81
C GLY A 155 -4.84 -20.04 -19.49
N THR A 156 -5.49 -20.49 -18.43
CA THR A 156 -5.34 -21.85 -17.90
C THR A 156 -6.53 -22.76 -18.25
N THR A 157 -6.26 -24.04 -18.45
CA THR A 157 -7.27 -25.06 -18.74
C THR A 157 -7.61 -25.90 -17.51
N ALA A 158 -8.70 -26.66 -17.54
CA ALA A 158 -9.13 -27.47 -16.40
C ALA A 158 -8.09 -28.53 -15.97
N SER A 159 -7.15 -28.92 -16.84
CA SER A 159 -6.07 -29.85 -16.52
C SER A 159 -4.95 -29.22 -15.68
N ASP A 160 -4.80 -27.90 -15.71
CA ASP A 160 -3.66 -27.20 -15.10
C ASP A 160 -3.99 -26.73 -13.67
N GLN A 161 -5.23 -26.93 -13.24
CA GLN A 161 -5.78 -26.37 -12.00
C GLN A 161 -5.03 -26.85 -10.75
N ASP A 162 -4.68 -28.14 -10.71
CA ASP A 162 -3.97 -28.74 -9.57
C ASP A 162 -2.52 -28.24 -9.47
N GLU A 163 -1.83 -28.09 -10.61
CA GLU A 163 -0.45 -27.55 -10.65
C GLU A 163 -0.42 -26.08 -10.24
N ILE A 164 -1.39 -25.29 -10.69
CA ILE A 164 -1.52 -23.88 -10.33
C ILE A 164 -1.80 -23.70 -8.84
N GLU A 165 -2.65 -24.55 -8.27
CA GLU A 165 -2.95 -24.52 -6.85
C GLU A 165 -1.71 -24.84 -6.01
N GLN A 166 -0.96 -25.89 -6.39
CA GLN A 166 0.31 -26.24 -5.75
C GLN A 166 1.33 -25.11 -5.84
N PHE A 167 1.49 -24.49 -7.01
CA PHE A 167 2.39 -23.35 -7.19
C PHE A 167 1.95 -22.13 -6.36
N GLY A 168 0.64 -21.85 -6.32
CA GLY A 168 0.06 -20.79 -5.50
C GLY A 168 0.31 -21.00 -4.00
N GLU A 169 0.12 -22.22 -3.51
CA GLU A 169 0.44 -22.58 -2.12
C GLU A 169 1.93 -22.44 -1.81
N TRP A 170 2.80 -22.91 -2.72
CA TRP A 170 4.25 -22.76 -2.57
C TRP A 170 4.64 -21.28 -2.47
N LEU A 171 4.11 -20.42 -3.36
CA LEU A 171 4.38 -18.98 -3.35
C LEU A 171 3.93 -18.32 -2.04
N LEU A 172 2.78 -18.74 -1.50
CA LEU A 172 2.30 -18.25 -0.20
C LEU A 172 3.22 -18.67 0.94
N LYS A 173 3.65 -19.93 0.97
CA LYS A 173 4.60 -20.44 1.98
C LYS A 173 5.94 -19.72 1.92
N VAL A 174 6.43 -19.37 0.73
CA VAL A 174 7.62 -18.51 0.56
C VAL A 174 7.37 -17.12 1.16
N GLY A 175 6.27 -16.47 0.79
CA GLY A 175 5.94 -15.13 1.29
C GLY A 175 5.66 -15.05 2.79
N ASP A 176 5.18 -16.14 3.40
CA ASP A 176 4.98 -16.26 4.85
C ASP A 176 6.27 -16.67 5.60
N GLY A 177 7.38 -16.92 4.88
CA GLY A 177 8.65 -17.34 5.47
C GLY A 177 8.61 -18.75 6.08
N LEU A 178 7.73 -19.62 5.58
CA LEU A 178 7.56 -21.01 6.03
C LEU A 178 8.46 -21.99 5.26
N ILE A 179 9.12 -21.52 4.20
CA ILE A 179 10.05 -22.29 3.37
C ILE A 179 11.45 -21.71 3.54
N GLY A 180 12.40 -22.58 3.81
CA GLY A 180 13.79 -22.26 4.08
C GLY A 180 14.10 -22.39 5.56
N ASP A 181 15.00 -23.32 5.88
CA ASP A 181 15.60 -23.39 7.22
C ASP A 181 16.65 -22.28 7.31
N ASN A 182 16.52 -21.41 8.31
CA ASN A 182 17.62 -20.97 9.19
C ASN A 182 17.20 -19.76 10.04
N MET A 183 17.61 -19.80 11.31
CA MET A 183 17.39 -18.74 12.31
C MET A 183 18.33 -17.53 12.12
N ASP A 184 19.19 -17.57 11.09
CA ASP A 184 20.40 -16.75 11.00
C ASP A 184 20.23 -15.54 10.05
N GLY A 185 19.03 -15.37 9.48
CA GLY A 185 18.69 -14.22 8.64
C GLY A 185 18.92 -14.41 7.14
N GLU A 186 19.48 -15.55 6.73
CA GLU A 186 19.54 -16.03 5.35
C GLU A 186 18.68 -17.30 5.24
N SER A 187 17.88 -17.41 4.19
CA SER A 187 17.01 -18.58 3.96
C SER A 187 17.29 -19.13 2.58
N GLU A 188 17.62 -20.43 2.52
CA GLU A 188 17.75 -21.15 1.26
C GLU A 188 16.39 -21.69 0.84
N ILE A 189 15.93 -21.31 -0.35
CA ILE A 189 14.63 -21.75 -0.88
C ILE A 189 14.90 -22.68 -2.05
N CYS A 190 14.42 -23.92 -1.96
CA CYS A 190 14.41 -24.84 -3.08
C CYS A 190 13.34 -24.40 -4.10
N LEU A 191 13.79 -24.10 -5.32
CA LEU A 191 12.88 -23.81 -6.43
C LEU A 191 12.22 -25.12 -6.92
N PRO A 192 10.92 -25.12 -7.24
CA PRO A 192 10.25 -26.23 -7.90
C PRO A 192 10.97 -26.62 -9.22
N GLY A 193 11.15 -27.92 -9.46
CA GLY A 193 11.97 -28.40 -10.59
C GLY A 193 11.42 -28.03 -11.97
N ASP A 194 10.12 -27.77 -12.06
CA ASP A 194 9.39 -27.30 -13.24
C ASP A 194 9.71 -25.85 -13.63
N ILE A 195 10.22 -25.02 -12.72
CA ILE A 195 10.64 -23.64 -13.01
C ILE A 195 12.15 -23.48 -13.15
N VAL A 196 12.92 -24.55 -12.92
CA VAL A 196 14.38 -24.55 -13.06
C VAL A 196 14.74 -24.91 -14.50
N ILE A 197 15.41 -24.00 -15.20
CA ILE A 197 16.01 -24.31 -16.50
C ILE A 197 17.36 -25.01 -16.22
N PRO A 198 17.55 -26.27 -16.62
CA PRO A 198 18.82 -26.96 -16.42
C PRO A 198 19.94 -26.22 -17.16
N SER A 199 21.10 -26.05 -16.53
CA SER A 199 22.28 -25.59 -17.25
C SER A 199 22.60 -26.60 -18.34
N SER A 200 22.79 -26.09 -19.56
CA SER A 200 23.37 -26.88 -20.65
C SER A 200 24.88 -26.78 -20.47
N ASP A 201 25.51 -27.81 -19.91
CA ASP A 201 26.97 -27.92 -19.88
C ASP A 201 27.53 -28.17 -21.29
#